data_AF-A0A540KLD2-F1
#
_entry.id   AF-A0A540KLD2-F1
#
_cell.length_a   1.000
_cell.length_b   1.000
_cell.length_c   1.000
_cell.angle_alpha   90.00
_cell.angle_beta   90.00
_cell.angle_gamma   90.00
#
_symmetry.space_group_name_H-M   'P 1'
#
loop_
_entity.id
_entity.type
_entity.pdbx_description
1 polymer ?
#
loop_
_entity_poly.entity_id
_entity_poly.type
_entity_poly.pdbx_seq_one_letter_code
_entity_poly.pdbx_strand_id
1 'polypeptide(L)'
;MGGSSTNSNHKLEDSEKKSSPALVAPPMIGLRATLTWVFLTISVLYLLYYSNSLLYDRQDCPTTTLDPSTERHLETLSNVATSADLKLGEDDKEDDEESPQVPYDVYGDLLGLLSAHPVTPLVSLHHLDVVEPVFPHMSRVKALHHLSRSVKLDSASIMQQSICYDKDRYWSISVSWGYVVQIVRGIMSPRELETPSRTFLNWYRRADYTAYAFNTRPVSKHPCQKPFIFYLSSTRYDEGRKKIIGYYTRHKSPVPHCRWKMASPEQVDSIVVLKRPDPLRWEKSPRKDCCRILPSQKNSTMYLLVDNCRLGELAVATELHDQMDSSGVLVDAVDSDDELALGDGLAGVGVSEGDFSATFARRWRRTSSVALTRWRCARCATRRLTK
;
A
#
# COMPACT_ATOMS: atom_id res chain seq x y z
N MET A 1 84.39 15.96 -45.14
CA MET A 1 85.21 14.77 -45.50
C MET A 1 84.66 13.62 -44.67
N GLY A 2 84.15 12.48 -45.14
CA GLY A 2 83.91 11.91 -46.47
C GLY A 2 83.86 10.38 -46.35
N GLY A 3 82.90 9.70 -47.01
CA GLY A 3 83.08 8.34 -47.57
C GLY A 3 82.76 7.07 -46.75
N SER A 4 81.71 6.36 -47.22
CA SER A 4 81.56 4.90 -47.47
C SER A 4 82.49 3.86 -46.82
N SER A 5 81.94 2.71 -46.35
CA SER A 5 81.96 1.40 -47.07
C SER A 5 81.69 0.17 -46.16
N THR A 6 81.19 -0.88 -46.79
CA THR A 6 80.88 -2.26 -46.33
C THR A 6 82.10 -3.16 -46.06
N ASN A 7 82.01 -4.17 -45.17
CA ASN A 7 82.47 -5.55 -45.47
C ASN A 7 82.06 -6.63 -44.44
N SER A 8 82.03 -7.89 -44.90
CA SER A 8 81.69 -9.17 -44.25
C SER A 8 82.91 -9.93 -43.69
N ASN A 9 82.71 -10.94 -42.80
CA ASN A 9 83.09 -12.37 -42.99
C ASN A 9 83.20 -13.27 -41.72
N HIS A 10 82.92 -14.58 -41.96
CA HIS A 10 83.32 -15.86 -41.31
C HIS A 10 82.71 -16.24 -39.93
N LYS A 11 81.96 -17.35 -39.72
CA LYS A 11 82.01 -18.81 -40.06
C LYS A 11 82.75 -19.68 -39.02
N LEU A 12 82.03 -20.58 -38.35
CA LEU A 12 82.49 -21.93 -37.96
C LEU A 12 81.29 -22.90 -37.78
N GLU A 13 81.38 -24.07 -38.42
CA GLU A 13 80.52 -25.27 -38.34
C GLU A 13 80.83 -26.06 -37.01
N ASP A 14 80.14 -27.10 -36.52
CA ASP A 14 79.46 -28.22 -37.19
C ASP A 14 78.70 -29.17 -36.20
N SER A 15 77.79 -30.00 -36.77
CA SER A 15 77.44 -31.41 -36.43
C SER A 15 76.77 -31.81 -35.08
N GLU A 16 75.84 -32.78 -34.93
CA GLU A 16 74.97 -33.62 -35.80
C GLU A 16 74.13 -34.57 -34.86
N LYS A 17 72.97 -35.07 -35.34
CA LYS A 17 72.29 -36.38 -35.07
C LYS A 17 70.87 -36.40 -34.48
N LYS A 18 70.15 -37.42 -34.94
CA LYS A 18 68.72 -37.56 -35.29
C LYS A 18 68.14 -38.82 -34.63
N SER A 19 66.88 -38.81 -34.18
CA SER A 19 66.03 -40.01 -34.07
C SER A 19 64.52 -39.65 -34.17
N SER A 20 63.73 -40.63 -34.63
CA SER A 20 62.45 -40.54 -35.38
C SER A 20 61.15 -40.54 -34.51
N PRO A 21 59.92 -40.45 -35.10
CA PRO A 21 58.75 -39.78 -34.51
C PRO A 21 57.73 -40.71 -33.82
N ALA A 22 56.88 -40.14 -32.94
CA ALA A 22 55.73 -40.82 -32.35
C ALA A 22 54.42 -40.03 -32.56
N LEU A 23 53.40 -40.76 -33.02
CA LEU A 23 52.00 -40.39 -33.25
C LEU A 23 51.36 -39.75 -31.99
N VAL A 24 50.71 -38.59 -32.12
CA VAL A 24 49.93 -37.95 -31.04
C VAL A 24 48.44 -38.20 -31.26
N ALA A 25 47.79 -38.85 -30.28
CA ALA A 25 46.35 -39.07 -30.20
C ALA A 25 45.58 -37.80 -29.77
N PRO A 26 44.29 -37.63 -30.12
CA PRO A 26 43.52 -36.43 -29.76
C PRO A 26 43.16 -36.40 -28.26
N PRO A 27 42.95 -35.20 -27.67
CA PRO A 27 42.78 -35.05 -26.23
C PRO A 27 41.42 -35.58 -25.77
N MET A 28 41.47 -36.43 -24.74
CA MET A 28 40.32 -36.92 -23.99
C MET A 28 39.64 -35.75 -23.26
N ILE A 29 38.40 -35.46 -23.62
CA ILE A 29 37.50 -34.54 -22.90
C ILE A 29 37.30 -35.11 -21.49
N GLY A 30 37.75 -34.37 -20.48
CA GLY A 30 37.76 -34.85 -19.10
C GLY A 30 36.36 -35.19 -18.58
N LEU A 31 36.25 -36.36 -17.94
CA LEU A 31 35.04 -36.92 -17.32
C LEU A 31 34.29 -35.95 -16.36
N ARG A 32 34.98 -34.93 -15.84
CA ARG A 32 34.39 -33.89 -14.98
C ARG A 32 33.59 -32.84 -15.76
N ALA A 33 34.00 -32.55 -17.00
CA ALA A 33 33.25 -31.66 -17.89
C ALA A 33 31.97 -32.36 -18.38
N THR A 34 32.02 -33.66 -18.65
CA THR A 34 30.81 -34.40 -19.09
C THR A 34 29.77 -34.48 -17.98
N LEU A 35 30.17 -34.73 -16.73
CA LEU A 35 29.26 -34.77 -15.59
C LEU A 35 28.54 -33.42 -15.36
N THR A 36 29.27 -32.31 -15.41
CA THR A 36 28.67 -30.97 -15.22
C THR A 36 27.67 -30.63 -16.32
N TRP A 37 27.98 -30.96 -17.58
CA TRP A 37 27.03 -30.81 -18.68
C TRP A 37 25.81 -31.71 -18.55
N VAL A 38 25.94 -32.94 -18.03
CA VAL A 38 24.81 -33.84 -17.76
C VAL A 38 23.90 -33.29 -16.66
N PHE A 39 24.45 -32.74 -15.57
CA PHE A 39 23.63 -32.13 -14.53
C PHE A 39 22.90 -30.88 -15.02
N LEU A 40 23.56 -30.05 -15.83
CA LEU A 40 22.92 -28.87 -16.44
C LEU A 40 21.81 -29.25 -17.42
N THR A 41 22.02 -30.26 -18.26
CA THR A 41 20.96 -30.72 -19.18
C THR A 41 19.79 -31.35 -18.44
N ILE A 42 20.03 -32.16 -17.40
CA ILE A 42 18.97 -32.72 -16.55
C ILE A 42 18.20 -31.61 -15.83
N SER A 43 18.88 -30.60 -15.30
CA SER A 43 18.24 -29.46 -14.63
C SER A 43 17.36 -28.65 -15.59
N VAL A 44 17.85 -28.38 -16.81
CA VAL A 44 17.06 -27.69 -17.84
C VAL A 44 15.86 -28.53 -18.28
N LEU A 45 16.04 -29.84 -18.49
CA LEU A 45 14.93 -30.75 -18.83
C LEU A 45 13.90 -30.84 -17.70
N TYR A 46 14.34 -30.83 -16.43
CA TYR A 46 13.44 -30.82 -15.28
C TYR A 46 12.65 -29.51 -15.18
N LEU A 47 13.29 -28.36 -15.41
CA LEU A 47 12.60 -27.07 -15.47
C LEU A 47 11.61 -26.99 -16.64
N LEU A 48 11.94 -27.56 -17.80
CA LEU A 48 11.05 -27.65 -18.97
C LEU A 48 9.90 -28.63 -18.75
N TYR A 49 10.13 -29.73 -18.04
CA TYR A 49 9.10 -30.70 -17.65
C TYR A 49 8.15 -30.11 -16.61
N TYR A 50 8.67 -29.39 -15.62
CA TYR A 50 7.87 -28.75 -14.58
C TYR A 50 7.02 -27.61 -15.14
N SER A 51 7.58 -26.80 -16.05
CA SER A 51 6.83 -25.74 -16.75
C SER A 51 5.80 -26.29 -17.75
N ASN A 52 6.06 -27.44 -18.40
CA ASN A 52 5.03 -28.13 -19.20
C ASN A 52 3.96 -28.82 -18.35
N SER A 53 4.28 -29.37 -17.17
CA SER A 53 3.26 -29.90 -16.24
C SER A 53 2.32 -28.81 -15.74
N LEU A 54 2.85 -27.61 -15.47
CA LEU A 54 2.04 -26.44 -15.09
C LEU A 54 1.14 -25.92 -16.22
N LEU A 55 1.46 -26.19 -17.49
CA LEU A 55 0.64 -25.82 -18.63
C LEU A 55 -0.37 -26.89 -19.04
N TYR A 56 -0.19 -28.15 -18.63
CA TYR A 56 -1.12 -29.25 -18.93
C TYR A 56 -2.27 -29.37 -17.92
N ASP A 57 -2.10 -28.83 -16.70
CA ASP A 57 -3.13 -28.89 -15.64
C ASP A 57 -4.19 -27.77 -15.74
N ARG A 58 -4.33 -27.14 -16.91
CA ARG A 58 -5.34 -26.09 -17.18
C ARG A 58 -6.54 -26.58 -18.00
N GLN A 59 -6.84 -27.87 -17.93
CA GLN A 59 -8.09 -28.41 -18.45
C GLN A 59 -8.81 -29.15 -17.32
N ASP A 60 -10.02 -28.66 -17.00
CA ASP A 60 -11.03 -29.22 -16.09
C ASP A 60 -10.96 -28.85 -14.60
N CYS A 61 -11.34 -27.59 -14.29
CA CYS A 61 -12.06 -27.32 -13.05
C CYS A 61 -13.58 -27.48 -13.32
N PRO A 62 -14.25 -28.54 -12.83
CA PRO A 62 -15.70 -28.63 -12.90
C PRO A 62 -16.32 -27.57 -11.98
N THR A 63 -17.31 -26.84 -12.51
CA THR A 63 -18.18 -25.95 -11.75
C THR A 63 -19.03 -26.80 -10.80
N THR A 64 -18.55 -26.98 -9.58
CA THR A 64 -19.31 -27.67 -8.53
C THR A 64 -20.09 -26.63 -7.72
N THR A 65 -21.40 -26.68 -7.89
CA THR A 65 -22.37 -26.26 -6.87
C THR A 65 -21.98 -26.92 -5.55
N LEU A 66 -21.77 -26.11 -4.50
CA LEU A 66 -21.41 -26.60 -3.17
C LEU A 66 -22.55 -27.47 -2.62
N ASP A 67 -22.24 -28.73 -2.35
CA ASP A 67 -23.16 -29.72 -1.80
C ASP A 67 -23.37 -29.47 -0.29
N PRO A 68 -24.55 -29.73 0.31
CA PRO A 68 -24.85 -29.45 1.73
C PRO A 68 -24.01 -30.24 2.75
N SER A 69 -23.21 -31.19 2.30
CA SER A 69 -22.36 -32.07 3.14
C SER A 69 -21.05 -31.40 3.54
N THR A 70 -20.46 -30.57 2.68
CA THR A 70 -19.21 -29.85 2.98
C THR A 70 -19.41 -28.72 3.99
N GLU A 71 -20.63 -28.19 4.11
CA GLU A 71 -20.98 -27.17 5.11
C GLU A 71 -20.93 -27.75 6.54
N ARG A 72 -21.35 -29.02 6.72
CA ARG A 72 -21.23 -29.72 8.03
C ARG A 72 -19.79 -30.04 8.40
N HIS A 73 -18.93 -30.37 7.44
CA HIS A 73 -17.52 -30.64 7.72
C HIS A 73 -16.76 -29.38 8.15
N LEU A 74 -17.09 -28.21 7.59
CA LEU A 74 -16.52 -26.92 8.01
C LEU A 74 -17.04 -26.47 9.39
N GLU A 75 -18.31 -26.72 9.72
CA GLU A 75 -18.83 -26.50 11.08
C GLU A 75 -18.20 -27.44 12.11
N THR A 76 -17.94 -28.70 11.73
CA THR A 76 -17.30 -29.67 12.63
C THR A 76 -15.83 -29.32 12.90
N LEU A 77 -15.09 -28.85 11.89
CA LEU A 77 -13.71 -28.38 12.05
C LEU A 77 -13.62 -27.09 12.89
N SER A 78 -14.60 -26.18 12.75
CA SER A 78 -14.68 -24.98 13.59
C SER A 78 -15.01 -25.30 15.05
N ASN A 79 -15.75 -26.39 15.31
CA ASN A 79 -16.14 -26.77 16.67
C ASN A 79 -15.03 -27.57 17.39
N VAL A 80 -14.22 -28.35 16.66
CA VAL A 80 -13.08 -29.10 17.22
C VAL A 80 -11.91 -28.18 17.62
N ALA A 81 -11.75 -27.03 16.96
CA ALA A 81 -10.78 -26.00 17.37
C ALA A 81 -11.12 -25.33 18.73
N THR A 82 -12.34 -25.53 19.24
CA THR A 82 -12.80 -24.94 20.52
C THR A 82 -12.43 -25.76 21.76
N SER A 83 -11.79 -26.92 21.63
CA SER A 83 -11.53 -27.84 22.76
C SER A 83 -10.06 -28.16 23.04
N ALA A 84 -9.11 -27.47 22.42
CA ALA A 84 -7.68 -27.63 22.73
C ALA A 84 -7.17 -26.48 23.61
N ASP A 85 -7.74 -26.37 24.81
CA ASP A 85 -7.19 -25.57 25.90
C ASP A 85 -6.20 -26.47 26.66
N LEU A 86 -4.92 -26.45 26.25
CA LEU A 86 -3.83 -27.07 26.99
C LEU A 86 -2.87 -25.98 27.48
N LYS A 87 -3.08 -25.60 28.74
CA LYS A 87 -2.07 -24.93 29.57
C LYS A 87 -0.74 -25.67 29.49
N LEU A 88 0.34 -24.97 29.21
CA LEU A 88 1.69 -25.34 29.64
C LEU A 88 2.44 -24.10 30.12
N GLY A 89 3.27 -24.32 31.13
CA GLY A 89 3.78 -23.34 32.09
C GLY A 89 4.77 -22.30 31.55
N GLU A 90 5.04 -21.35 32.43
CA GLU A 90 6.08 -20.32 32.37
C GLU A 90 7.53 -20.85 32.31
N ASP A 91 8.36 -19.98 31.75
CA ASP A 91 9.84 -19.86 31.80
C ASP A 91 10.71 -20.91 31.11
N ASP A 92 11.28 -20.54 29.95
CA ASP A 92 12.67 -20.04 29.86
C ASP A 92 12.98 -19.52 28.44
N LYS A 93 13.86 -18.51 28.36
CA LYS A 93 14.32 -17.86 27.12
C LYS A 93 15.27 -18.77 26.35
N GLU A 94 15.06 -18.89 25.04
CA GLU A 94 16.08 -19.29 24.08
C GLU A 94 15.89 -18.47 22.80
N ASP A 95 17.00 -17.98 22.25
CA ASP A 95 17.09 -16.89 21.29
C ASP A 95 16.28 -17.15 20.00
N ASP A 96 15.35 -16.25 19.68
CA ASP A 96 14.51 -16.31 18.49
C ASP A 96 15.36 -16.17 17.22
N GLU A 97 15.54 -17.29 16.51
CA GLU A 97 15.90 -17.28 15.10
C GLU A 97 14.74 -16.60 14.34
N GLU A 98 15.03 -15.41 13.81
CA GLU A 98 14.09 -14.49 13.18
C GLU A 98 13.27 -15.18 12.07
N SER A 99 12.08 -15.66 12.44
CA SER A 99 11.08 -16.09 11.49
C SER A 99 10.65 -14.86 10.67
N PRO A 100 10.64 -14.91 9.34
CA PRO A 100 10.21 -13.80 8.51
C PRO A 100 8.79 -13.41 8.90
N GLN A 101 8.60 -12.22 9.47
CA GLN A 101 7.29 -11.71 9.85
C GLN A 101 6.34 -11.84 8.66
N VAL A 102 5.31 -12.68 8.79
CA VAL A 102 4.29 -12.78 7.76
C VAL A 102 3.58 -11.42 7.73
N PRO A 103 3.47 -10.73 6.58
CA PRO A 103 3.11 -9.31 6.54
C PRO A 103 1.73 -8.94 7.12
N TYR A 104 0.90 -9.91 7.52
CA TYR A 104 -0.51 -9.73 7.83
C TYR A 104 -0.97 -10.42 9.13
N ASP A 105 -0.06 -10.66 10.08
CA ASP A 105 -0.40 -11.25 11.39
C ASP A 105 -0.86 -10.16 12.35
N VAL A 106 -2.18 -10.01 12.45
CA VAL A 106 -2.81 -8.99 13.27
C VAL A 106 -4.08 -9.53 13.95
N TYR A 107 -4.46 -8.91 15.07
CA TYR A 107 -5.71 -9.19 15.78
C TYR A 107 -6.69 -8.02 15.66
N GLY A 108 -7.97 -8.28 15.94
CA GLY A 108 -9.00 -7.24 16.05
C GLY A 108 -9.63 -6.82 14.71
N ASP A 109 -9.92 -5.52 14.57
CA ASP A 109 -10.64 -4.97 13.41
C ASP A 109 -9.69 -4.65 12.25
N LEU A 110 -9.87 -5.38 11.14
CA LEU A 110 -9.09 -5.25 9.90
C LEU A 110 -9.47 -4.02 9.05
N LEU A 111 -10.45 -3.21 9.46
CA LEU A 111 -10.95 -2.08 8.68
C LEU A 111 -9.82 -1.19 8.16
N GLY A 112 -8.91 -0.74 9.01
CA GLY A 112 -7.82 0.16 8.62
C GLY A 112 -6.84 -0.45 7.64
N LEU A 113 -6.55 -1.75 7.78
CA LEU A 113 -5.64 -2.50 6.89
C LEU A 113 -6.27 -2.73 5.51
N LEU A 114 -7.51 -3.23 5.48
CA LEU A 114 -8.19 -3.60 4.24
C LEU A 114 -8.75 -2.39 3.48
N SER A 115 -9.11 -1.31 4.17
CA SER A 115 -9.59 -0.08 3.53
C SER A 115 -8.50 0.71 2.83
N ALA A 116 -7.25 0.62 3.30
CA ALA A 116 -6.07 1.27 2.74
C ALA A 116 -5.16 0.27 1.99
N HIS A 117 -5.70 -0.87 1.55
CA HIS A 117 -4.90 -1.89 0.89
C HIS A 117 -4.33 -1.34 -0.44
N PRO A 118 -3.02 -1.50 -0.69
CA PRO A 118 -2.38 -0.98 -1.89
C PRO A 118 -2.81 -1.76 -3.15
N VAL A 119 -2.27 -1.38 -4.30
CA VAL A 119 -2.55 -2.01 -5.61
C VAL A 119 -1.96 -3.43 -5.74
N THR A 120 -1.31 -3.94 -4.69
CA THR A 120 -0.86 -5.33 -4.67
C THR A 120 -2.07 -6.28 -4.61
N PRO A 121 -1.96 -7.50 -5.15
CA PRO A 121 -2.98 -8.52 -4.91
C PRO A 121 -3.10 -8.83 -3.41
N LEU A 122 -4.32 -9.11 -2.95
CA LEU A 122 -4.55 -9.62 -1.60
C LEU A 122 -4.20 -11.12 -1.60
N VAL A 123 -2.99 -11.46 -1.14
CA VAL A 123 -2.40 -12.80 -1.36
C VAL A 123 -2.88 -13.83 -0.33
N SER A 124 -3.02 -13.44 0.96
CA SER A 124 -3.63 -14.32 1.97
C SER A 124 -3.91 -13.56 3.28
N LEU A 125 -5.12 -13.72 3.80
CA LEU A 125 -5.45 -13.49 5.22
C LEU A 125 -5.63 -14.87 5.83
N HIS A 126 -4.69 -15.31 6.66
CA HIS A 126 -4.64 -16.70 7.14
C HIS A 126 -5.14 -16.88 8.58
N HIS A 127 -5.17 -15.81 9.37
CA HIS A 127 -5.68 -15.79 10.75
C HIS A 127 -7.13 -15.24 10.84
N LEU A 128 -8.00 -15.71 9.94
CA LEU A 128 -9.39 -15.24 9.85
C LEU A 128 -10.27 -15.66 11.06
N ASP A 129 -9.79 -16.62 11.84
CA ASP A 129 -10.42 -17.15 13.06
C ASP A 129 -10.27 -16.21 14.28
N VAL A 130 -9.16 -15.45 14.35
CA VAL A 130 -8.85 -14.58 15.49
C VAL A 130 -9.13 -13.09 15.26
N VAL A 131 -9.37 -12.69 14.00
CA VAL A 131 -9.78 -11.32 13.64
C VAL A 131 -11.29 -11.14 13.73
N GLU A 132 -11.76 -9.91 13.85
CA GLU A 132 -13.19 -9.60 13.74
C GLU A 132 -13.71 -9.92 12.33
N PRO A 133 -15.00 -10.29 12.17
CA PRO A 133 -15.59 -10.50 10.86
C PRO A 133 -15.40 -9.27 9.96
N VAL A 134 -14.95 -9.48 8.72
CA VAL A 134 -14.69 -8.41 7.74
C VAL A 134 -15.91 -7.48 7.59
N PHE A 135 -17.13 -8.05 7.59
CA PHE A 135 -18.37 -7.29 7.59
C PHE A 135 -19.07 -7.36 8.96
N PRO A 136 -19.57 -6.23 9.48
CA PRO A 136 -20.28 -6.21 10.75
C PRO A 136 -21.61 -6.97 10.65
N HIS A 137 -22.11 -7.44 11.80
CA HIS A 137 -23.38 -8.18 11.91
C HIS A 137 -23.46 -9.49 11.09
N MET A 138 -22.31 -10.05 10.71
CA MET A 138 -22.20 -11.35 10.04
C MET A 138 -21.20 -12.24 10.78
N SER A 139 -21.39 -13.56 10.72
CA SER A 139 -20.34 -14.50 11.15
C SER A 139 -19.16 -14.46 10.18
N ARG A 140 -17.98 -14.90 10.61
CA ARG A 140 -16.75 -14.92 9.79
C ARG A 140 -16.98 -15.62 8.45
N VAL A 141 -17.56 -16.81 8.46
CA VAL A 141 -17.87 -17.58 7.24
C VAL A 141 -18.86 -16.85 6.33
N LYS A 142 -19.94 -16.27 6.90
CA LYS A 142 -20.92 -15.50 6.13
C LYS A 142 -20.29 -14.24 5.53
N ALA A 143 -19.40 -13.57 6.26
CA ALA A 143 -18.67 -12.39 5.79
C ALA A 143 -17.73 -12.74 4.61
N LEU A 144 -17.03 -13.89 4.67
CA LEU A 144 -16.20 -14.38 3.56
C LEU A 144 -17.04 -14.77 2.35
N HIS A 145 -18.16 -15.47 2.55
CA HIS A 145 -19.09 -15.77 1.47
C HIS A 145 -19.65 -14.50 0.84
N HIS A 146 -19.97 -13.48 1.63
CA HIS A 146 -20.39 -12.17 1.14
C HIS A 146 -19.30 -11.46 0.33
N LEU A 147 -18.06 -11.44 0.83
CA LEU A 147 -16.89 -10.91 0.11
C LEU A 147 -16.68 -11.60 -1.24
N SER A 148 -16.86 -12.93 -1.27
CA SER A 148 -16.64 -13.76 -2.46
C SER A 148 -17.50 -13.31 -3.65
N ARG A 149 -18.66 -12.69 -3.41
CA ARG A 149 -19.52 -12.15 -4.47
C ARG A 149 -18.80 -11.07 -5.29
N SER A 150 -18.01 -10.21 -4.65
CA SER A 150 -17.20 -9.19 -5.33
C SER A 150 -15.96 -9.79 -5.97
N VAL A 151 -15.31 -10.74 -5.28
CA VAL A 151 -14.14 -11.46 -5.82
C VAL A 151 -14.48 -12.19 -7.12
N LYS A 152 -15.66 -12.80 -7.21
CA LYS A 152 -16.14 -13.47 -8.44
C LYS A 152 -16.30 -12.52 -9.63
N LEU A 153 -16.56 -11.24 -9.39
CA LEU A 153 -16.74 -10.24 -10.45
C LEU A 153 -15.42 -9.55 -10.83
N ASP A 154 -14.54 -9.31 -9.86
CA ASP A 154 -13.26 -8.61 -10.06
C ASP A 154 -12.28 -8.95 -8.92
N SER A 155 -11.68 -10.13 -9.00
CA SER A 155 -10.69 -10.62 -8.03
C SER A 155 -9.42 -9.77 -8.04
N ALA A 156 -9.04 -9.24 -9.19
CA ALA A 156 -7.81 -8.48 -9.35
C ALA A 156 -7.82 -7.12 -8.67
N SER A 157 -9.01 -6.55 -8.44
CA SER A 157 -9.17 -5.25 -7.81
C SER A 157 -9.69 -5.31 -6.38
N ILE A 158 -9.90 -6.50 -5.81
CA ILE A 158 -10.48 -6.62 -4.47
C ILE A 158 -9.63 -5.89 -3.43
N MET A 159 -10.27 -5.14 -2.53
CA MET A 159 -9.65 -4.29 -1.49
C MET A 159 -8.80 -3.12 -2.01
N GLN A 160 -8.51 -3.02 -3.30
CA GLN A 160 -7.68 -1.94 -3.83
C GLN A 160 -8.30 -0.58 -3.53
N GLN A 161 -7.50 0.29 -2.92
CA GLN A 161 -7.91 1.64 -2.57
C GLN A 161 -7.93 2.56 -3.80
N SER A 162 -8.98 3.37 -3.91
CA SER A 162 -9.11 4.49 -4.85
C SER A 162 -9.55 5.74 -4.09
N ILE A 163 -8.90 6.88 -4.35
CA ILE A 163 -9.13 8.12 -3.60
C ILE A 163 -9.73 9.20 -4.51
N CYS A 164 -10.62 10.00 -3.96
CA CYS A 164 -11.15 11.21 -4.59
C CYS A 164 -11.64 12.21 -3.56
N TYR A 165 -11.83 13.45 -4.03
CA TYR A 165 -12.19 14.57 -3.17
C TYR A 165 -13.46 15.23 -3.66
N ASP A 166 -14.32 15.57 -2.71
CA ASP A 166 -15.43 16.48 -2.95
C ASP A 166 -14.97 17.90 -2.64
N LYS A 167 -14.85 18.71 -3.69
CA LYS A 167 -14.34 20.09 -3.57
C LYS A 167 -15.35 21.01 -2.91
N ASP A 168 -16.64 20.82 -3.18
CA ASP A 168 -17.70 21.72 -2.72
C ASP A 168 -18.01 21.48 -1.24
N ARG A 169 -17.90 20.23 -0.79
CA ARG A 169 -18.17 19.82 0.60
C ARG A 169 -16.91 19.63 1.44
N TYR A 170 -15.73 19.74 0.82
CA TYR A 170 -14.42 19.49 1.41
C TYR A 170 -14.33 18.11 2.08
N TRP A 171 -14.67 17.05 1.33
CA TRP A 171 -14.61 15.68 1.82
C TRP A 171 -13.50 14.89 1.14
N SER A 172 -12.85 14.03 1.92
CA SER A 172 -11.96 12.98 1.41
C SER A 172 -12.73 11.67 1.32
N ILE A 173 -12.72 11.05 0.14
CA ILE A 173 -13.43 9.80 -0.12
C ILE A 173 -12.40 8.73 -0.48
N SER A 174 -12.38 7.65 0.29
CA SER A 174 -11.56 6.46 0.06
C SER A 174 -12.47 5.29 -0.25
N VAL A 175 -12.25 4.64 -1.40
CA VAL A 175 -13.02 3.48 -1.86
C VAL A 175 -12.10 2.27 -1.85
N SER A 176 -12.39 1.29 -0.99
CA SER A 176 -11.79 -0.05 -1.03
C SER A 176 -12.76 -0.99 -1.76
N TRP A 177 -12.41 -1.37 -2.98
CA TRP A 177 -13.31 -2.07 -3.88
C TRP A 177 -13.75 -3.42 -3.30
N GLY A 178 -15.07 -3.64 -3.25
CA GLY A 178 -15.65 -4.88 -2.74
C GLY A 178 -15.70 -4.98 -1.21
N TYR A 179 -15.34 -3.91 -0.49
CA TYR A 179 -15.34 -3.90 0.97
C TYR A 179 -16.00 -2.67 1.60
N VAL A 180 -15.33 -1.51 1.58
CA VAL A 180 -15.83 -0.30 2.24
C VAL A 180 -15.59 0.96 1.44
N VAL A 181 -16.46 1.94 1.64
CA VAL A 181 -16.20 3.34 1.31
C VAL A 181 -16.12 4.14 2.60
N GLN A 182 -15.10 4.97 2.72
CA GLN A 182 -14.91 5.88 3.85
C GLN A 182 -15.02 7.31 3.35
N ILE A 183 -15.86 8.11 4.00
CA ILE A 183 -15.93 9.56 3.79
C ILE A 183 -15.42 10.23 5.06
N VAL A 184 -14.39 11.05 4.94
CA VAL A 184 -13.85 11.85 6.04
C VAL A 184 -14.08 13.32 5.75
N ARG A 185 -14.46 14.09 6.77
CA ARG A 185 -14.53 15.54 6.64
C ARG A 185 -13.10 16.10 6.56
N GLY A 186 -12.92 17.09 5.70
CA GLY A 186 -11.62 17.71 5.44
C GLY A 186 -10.86 17.02 4.31
N ILE A 187 -9.85 17.72 3.81
CA ILE A 187 -8.98 17.26 2.74
C ILE A 187 -7.73 16.64 3.36
N MET A 188 -7.68 15.31 3.33
CA MET A 188 -6.53 14.50 3.77
C MET A 188 -5.62 14.23 2.58
N SER A 189 -4.31 14.16 2.80
CA SER A 189 -3.38 13.85 1.72
C SER A 189 -3.50 12.38 1.28
N PRO A 190 -3.19 12.04 0.01
CA PRO A 190 -3.16 10.65 -0.44
C PRO A 190 -2.23 9.80 0.42
N ARG A 191 -1.08 10.34 0.83
CA ARG A 191 -0.13 9.65 1.71
C ARG A 191 -0.76 9.26 3.05
N GLU A 192 -1.57 10.14 3.62
CA GLU A 192 -2.25 9.88 4.88
C GLU A 192 -3.37 8.84 4.73
N LEU A 193 -4.17 8.95 3.66
CA LEU A 193 -5.24 7.98 3.36
C LEU A 193 -4.71 6.59 2.99
N GLU A 194 -3.56 6.52 2.32
CA GLU A 194 -2.87 5.28 1.96
C GLU A 194 -2.15 4.63 3.14
N THR A 195 -1.95 5.36 4.25
CA THR A 195 -1.38 4.79 5.47
C THR A 195 -2.52 4.18 6.31
N PRO A 196 -2.50 2.84 6.57
CA PRO A 196 -3.53 2.17 7.34
C PRO A 196 -3.73 2.79 8.73
N SER A 197 -4.99 3.06 9.08
CA SER A 197 -5.35 3.46 10.45
C SER A 197 -5.23 2.26 11.38
N ARG A 198 -4.67 2.45 12.58
CA ARG A 198 -4.50 1.38 13.59
C ARG A 198 -5.82 0.98 14.25
N THR A 199 -6.67 0.25 13.52
CA THR A 199 -7.88 -0.42 14.04
C THR A 199 -7.60 -1.86 14.49
N PHE A 200 -6.43 -2.38 14.14
CA PHE A 200 -5.95 -3.72 14.46
C PHE A 200 -4.80 -3.66 15.47
N LEU A 201 -4.52 -4.80 16.12
CA LEU A 201 -3.44 -4.99 17.08
C LEU A 201 -2.36 -5.88 16.48
N ASN A 202 -1.12 -5.72 16.95
CA ASN A 202 -0.01 -6.60 16.58
C ASN A 202 -0.27 -8.04 17.08
N TRP A 203 0.21 -9.04 16.35
CA TRP A 203 0.25 -10.43 16.79
C TRP A 203 0.92 -10.58 18.16
N TYR A 204 2.06 -9.91 18.35
CA TYR A 204 2.70 -9.81 19.66
C TYR A 204 2.01 -8.71 20.48
N ARG A 205 1.15 -9.12 21.42
CA ARG A 205 0.31 -8.19 22.22
C ARG A 205 1.07 -7.11 22.99
N ARG A 206 2.35 -7.34 23.31
CA ARG A 206 3.22 -6.38 24.02
C ARG A 206 4.09 -5.55 23.08
N ALA A 207 4.03 -5.80 21.77
CA ALA A 207 4.85 -5.10 20.80
C ALA A 207 4.26 -3.73 20.47
N ASP A 208 5.14 -2.75 20.34
CA ASP A 208 4.76 -1.40 19.98
C ASP A 208 4.29 -1.29 18.52
N TYR A 209 3.69 -0.15 18.20
CA TYR A 209 3.23 0.16 16.84
C TYR A 209 4.36 0.23 15.80
N THR A 210 5.62 0.22 16.21
CA THR A 210 6.79 0.15 15.34
C THR A 210 7.12 -1.27 14.89
N ALA A 211 6.50 -2.28 15.49
CA ALA A 211 6.75 -3.70 15.20
C ALA A 211 5.89 -4.25 14.05
N TYR A 212 5.23 -3.39 13.26
CA TYR A 212 4.58 -3.79 12.02
C TYR A 212 5.58 -3.72 10.86
N ALA A 213 5.49 -4.65 9.90
CA ALA A 213 6.27 -4.63 8.66
C ALA A 213 5.91 -3.48 7.70
N PHE A 214 4.94 -2.63 8.07
CA PHE A 214 4.45 -1.52 7.28
C PHE A 214 4.09 -0.32 8.14
N ASN A 215 4.10 0.87 7.52
CA ASN A 215 3.76 2.10 8.22
C ASN A 215 2.26 2.14 8.55
N THR A 216 1.94 2.53 9.77
CA THR A 216 0.55 2.73 10.23
C THR A 216 0.38 4.13 10.80
N ARG A 217 -0.86 4.62 10.85
CA ARG A 217 -1.20 5.91 11.46
C ARG A 217 -2.15 5.72 12.64
N PRO A 218 -2.09 6.57 13.68
CA PRO A 218 -3.10 6.57 14.73
C PRO A 218 -4.51 6.80 14.16
N VAL A 219 -5.51 6.20 14.81
CA VAL A 219 -6.90 6.61 14.61
C VAL A 219 -7.02 8.08 15.03
N SER A 220 -7.63 8.92 14.18
CA SER A 220 -7.79 10.34 14.50
C SER A 220 -8.64 10.51 15.75
N LYS A 221 -8.13 11.33 16.68
CA LYS A 221 -8.86 11.73 17.90
C LYS A 221 -9.79 12.92 17.65
N HIS A 222 -9.60 13.65 16.55
CA HIS A 222 -10.38 14.84 16.27
C HIS A 222 -11.82 14.46 15.87
N PRO A 223 -12.85 15.00 16.55
CA PRO A 223 -14.24 14.55 16.35
C PRO A 223 -14.72 14.76 14.91
N CYS A 224 -14.29 15.84 14.24
CA CYS A 224 -14.66 16.08 12.85
C CYS A 224 -14.03 15.08 11.87
N GLN A 225 -12.84 14.56 12.17
CA GLN A 225 -12.09 13.64 11.29
C GLN A 225 -12.51 12.18 11.49
N LYS A 226 -13.53 11.90 12.31
CA LYS A 226 -14.10 10.56 12.41
C LYS A 226 -14.69 10.13 11.06
N PRO A 227 -14.27 8.99 10.48
CA PRO A 227 -14.75 8.54 9.18
C PRO A 227 -16.20 8.05 9.23
N PHE A 228 -16.96 8.35 8.17
CA PHE A 228 -18.24 7.72 7.86
C PHE A 228 -17.98 6.47 7.03
N ILE A 229 -18.32 5.30 7.56
CA ILE A 229 -18.02 4.01 6.95
C ILE A 229 -19.27 3.47 6.27
N PHE A 230 -19.11 3.01 5.02
CA PHE A 230 -20.16 2.38 4.24
C PHE A 230 -19.67 1.00 3.80
N TYR A 231 -20.25 -0.07 4.35
CA TYR A 231 -19.89 -1.44 3.98
C TYR A 231 -20.62 -1.87 2.72
N LEU A 232 -19.96 -2.72 1.92
CA LEU A 232 -20.59 -3.36 0.78
C LEU A 232 -21.81 -4.17 1.24
N SER A 233 -22.96 -3.85 0.67
CA SER A 233 -24.24 -4.55 0.89
C SER A 233 -24.51 -5.56 -0.22
N SER A 234 -24.22 -5.23 -1.48
CA SER A 234 -24.38 -6.14 -2.62
C SER A 234 -23.56 -5.67 -3.81
N THR A 235 -23.30 -6.58 -4.74
CA THR A 235 -22.59 -6.30 -5.99
C THR A 235 -23.26 -7.02 -7.13
N ARG A 236 -23.26 -6.42 -8.32
CA ARG A 236 -23.82 -7.03 -9.54
C ARG A 236 -23.11 -6.53 -10.79
N TYR A 237 -23.12 -7.34 -11.83
CA TYR A 237 -22.73 -6.91 -13.16
C TYR A 237 -23.95 -6.39 -13.93
N ASP A 238 -23.81 -5.22 -14.55
CA ASP A 238 -24.80 -4.62 -15.44
C ASP A 238 -24.33 -4.81 -16.89
N GLU A 239 -25.00 -5.71 -17.60
CA GLU A 239 -24.67 -6.05 -18.99
C GLU A 239 -24.88 -4.87 -19.94
N GLY A 240 -25.96 -4.10 -19.75
CA GLY A 240 -26.30 -2.97 -20.60
C GLY A 240 -25.25 -1.85 -20.53
N ARG A 241 -24.67 -1.62 -19.36
CA ARG A 241 -23.60 -0.63 -19.15
C ARG A 241 -22.19 -1.21 -19.26
N LYS A 242 -22.05 -2.55 -19.30
CA LYS A 242 -20.77 -3.27 -19.21
C LYS A 242 -19.94 -2.82 -18.00
N LYS A 243 -20.59 -2.71 -16.84
CA LYS A 243 -19.98 -2.23 -15.59
C LYS A 243 -20.37 -3.09 -14.41
N ILE A 244 -19.46 -3.21 -13.45
CA ILE A 244 -19.76 -3.78 -12.15
C ILE A 244 -20.27 -2.66 -11.25
N ILE A 245 -21.35 -2.94 -10.54
CA ILE A 245 -22.03 -2.01 -9.65
C ILE A 245 -21.97 -2.57 -8.23
N GLY A 246 -21.28 -1.87 -7.33
CA GLY A 246 -21.29 -2.14 -5.90
C GLY A 246 -22.23 -1.19 -5.17
N TYR A 247 -23.09 -1.73 -4.32
CA TYR A 247 -23.97 -0.99 -3.42
C TYR A 247 -23.40 -1.03 -2.01
N TYR A 248 -23.20 0.13 -1.41
CA TYR A 248 -22.63 0.29 -0.08
C TYR A 248 -23.63 1.01 0.82
N THR A 249 -23.80 0.51 2.03
CA THR A 249 -24.77 1.03 3.01
C THR A 249 -24.04 1.57 4.23
N ARG A 250 -24.51 2.73 4.72
CA ARG A 250 -23.89 3.41 5.87
C ARG A 250 -23.95 2.53 7.12
N HIS A 251 -22.81 2.35 7.77
CA HIS A 251 -22.74 1.83 9.12
C HIS A 251 -23.10 2.96 10.10
N LYS A 252 -24.24 2.83 10.78
CA LYS A 252 -24.71 3.84 11.72
C LYS A 252 -23.91 3.70 13.02
N SER A 253 -23.04 4.66 13.27
CA SER A 253 -22.35 4.83 14.56
C SER A 253 -22.59 6.24 15.10
N PRO A 254 -22.52 6.46 16.43
CA PRO A 254 -22.65 7.80 17.01
C PRO A 254 -21.62 8.75 16.41
N VAL A 255 -22.08 9.87 15.88
CA VAL A 255 -21.21 10.90 15.30
C VAL A 255 -20.95 11.96 16.36
N PRO A 256 -19.69 12.21 16.75
CA PRO A 256 -19.40 13.25 17.71
C PRO A 256 -19.71 14.63 17.12
N HIS A 257 -20.03 15.60 17.98
CA HIS A 257 -20.25 16.97 17.56
C HIS A 257 -18.98 17.52 16.90
N CYS A 258 -19.15 18.11 15.71
CA CYS A 258 -18.08 18.67 14.92
C CYS A 258 -18.29 20.19 14.77
N ARG A 259 -17.24 20.97 15.06
CA ARG A 259 -17.27 22.44 15.00
C ARG A 259 -16.88 23.01 13.63
N TRP A 260 -16.30 22.20 12.74
CA TRP A 260 -15.91 22.65 11.40
C TRP A 260 -17.13 23.08 10.59
N LYS A 261 -17.01 24.21 9.89
CA LYS A 261 -18.09 24.83 9.13
C LYS A 261 -18.22 24.18 7.75
N MET A 262 -18.60 22.91 7.71
CA MET A 262 -18.69 22.14 6.48
C MET A 262 -19.88 21.17 6.48
N ALA A 263 -20.32 20.79 5.28
CA ALA A 263 -21.42 19.87 5.12
C ALA A 263 -21.10 18.52 5.78
N SER A 264 -22.09 17.95 6.47
CA SER A 264 -21.97 16.64 7.10
C SER A 264 -22.27 15.52 6.10
N PRO A 265 -21.44 14.46 6.01
CA PRO A 265 -21.78 13.24 5.25
C PRO A 265 -22.96 12.44 5.83
N GLU A 266 -23.51 12.83 6.99
CA GLU A 266 -24.61 12.12 7.67
C GLU A 266 -25.89 11.99 6.86
N GLN A 267 -26.11 12.87 5.89
CA GLN A 267 -27.27 12.80 5.00
C GLN A 267 -27.16 11.68 3.95
N VAL A 268 -25.96 11.11 3.74
CA VAL A 268 -25.72 10.03 2.78
C VAL A 268 -25.97 8.69 3.46
N ASP A 269 -26.95 7.94 2.97
CA ASP A 269 -27.29 6.61 3.50
C ASP A 269 -26.70 5.47 2.67
N SER A 270 -26.47 5.74 1.39
CA SER A 270 -25.99 4.75 0.43
C SER A 270 -25.01 5.34 -0.57
N ILE A 271 -24.08 4.51 -1.02
CA ILE A 271 -23.12 4.86 -2.07
C ILE A 271 -23.19 3.77 -3.13
N VAL A 272 -23.25 4.17 -4.40
CA VAL A 272 -23.21 3.28 -5.56
C VAL A 272 -21.90 3.51 -6.28
N VAL A 273 -21.04 2.48 -6.31
CA VAL A 273 -19.75 2.53 -6.98
C VAL A 273 -19.83 1.77 -8.29
N LEU A 274 -19.48 2.44 -9.39
CA LEU A 274 -19.42 1.89 -10.74
C LEU A 274 -17.96 1.64 -11.12
N LYS A 275 -17.63 0.45 -11.61
CA LYS A 275 -16.28 0.11 -12.08
C LYS A 275 -16.35 -0.63 -13.41
N ARG A 276 -15.38 -0.40 -14.31
CA ARG A 276 -15.23 -1.23 -15.51
C ARG A 276 -14.48 -2.51 -15.17
N PRO A 277 -14.94 -3.69 -15.63
CA PRO A 277 -14.18 -4.92 -15.48
C PRO A 277 -12.82 -4.81 -16.18
N ASP A 278 -11.77 -5.35 -15.57
CA ASP A 278 -10.46 -5.50 -16.21
C ASP A 278 -9.88 -6.91 -15.92
N PRO A 279 -10.26 -7.93 -16.72
CA PRO A 279 -9.84 -9.31 -16.47
C PRO A 279 -8.34 -9.53 -16.65
N LEU A 280 -7.67 -8.68 -17.43
CA LEU A 280 -6.22 -8.76 -17.71
C LEU A 280 -5.40 -7.87 -16.75
N ARG A 281 -6.00 -7.39 -15.66
CA ARG A 281 -5.32 -6.49 -14.72
C ARG A 281 -4.03 -7.09 -14.16
N TRP A 282 -4.00 -8.41 -13.91
CA TRP A 282 -2.80 -9.10 -13.40
C TRP A 282 -1.65 -9.17 -14.40
N GLU A 283 -1.93 -9.07 -15.69
CA GLU A 283 -0.91 -9.06 -16.75
C GLU A 283 -0.33 -7.65 -16.98
N LYS A 284 -0.93 -6.63 -16.37
CA LYS A 284 -0.51 -5.24 -16.49
C LYS A 284 0.33 -4.83 -15.29
N SER A 285 1.15 -3.81 -15.50
CA SER A 285 1.82 -3.11 -14.41
C SER A 285 0.78 -2.64 -13.38
N PRO A 286 1.00 -2.85 -12.06
CA PRO A 286 0.11 -2.36 -11.02
C PRO A 286 -0.07 -0.84 -11.12
N ARG A 287 -1.29 -0.39 -11.45
CA ARG A 287 -1.65 1.03 -11.52
C ARG A 287 -2.82 1.32 -10.60
N LYS A 288 -2.70 2.43 -9.85
CA LYS A 288 -3.80 2.94 -9.01
C LYS A 288 -4.98 3.34 -9.87
N ASP A 289 -6.17 3.03 -9.39
CA ASP A 289 -7.41 3.60 -9.87
C ASP A 289 -7.75 4.86 -9.06
N CYS A 290 -8.46 5.78 -9.69
CA CYS A 290 -8.98 6.98 -9.05
C CYS A 290 -10.50 6.91 -9.03
N CYS A 291 -11.11 7.44 -7.96
CA CYS A 291 -12.56 7.62 -7.94
C CYS A 291 -12.96 9.00 -8.46
N ARG A 292 -14.20 9.11 -8.93
CA ARG A 292 -14.81 10.37 -9.35
C ARG A 292 -16.25 10.41 -8.88
N ILE A 293 -16.65 11.55 -8.33
CA ILE A 293 -18.02 11.77 -7.89
C ILE A 293 -18.88 12.02 -9.14
N LEU A 294 -20.01 11.32 -9.23
CA LEU A 294 -20.99 11.51 -10.29
C LEU A 294 -22.19 12.32 -9.77
N PRO A 295 -22.87 13.10 -10.64
CA PRO A 295 -24.10 13.77 -10.27
C PRO A 295 -25.14 12.77 -9.76
N SER A 296 -25.83 13.13 -8.68
CA SER A 296 -26.93 12.36 -8.11
C SER A 296 -28.21 13.19 -8.12
N GLN A 297 -29.33 12.55 -8.42
CA GLN A 297 -30.65 13.17 -8.28
C GLN A 297 -31.18 13.11 -6.84
N LYS A 298 -30.65 12.20 -6.02
CA LYS A 298 -31.09 11.99 -4.64
C LYS A 298 -29.97 12.37 -3.67
N ASN A 299 -30.25 13.26 -2.73
CA ASN A 299 -29.26 13.70 -1.75
C ASN A 299 -28.78 12.56 -0.82
N SER A 300 -29.60 11.53 -0.62
CA SER A 300 -29.30 10.37 0.24
C SER A 300 -28.40 9.31 -0.41
N THR A 301 -28.19 9.37 -1.73
CA THR A 301 -27.42 8.38 -2.47
C THR A 301 -26.31 9.08 -3.24
N MET A 302 -25.07 8.70 -2.99
CA MET A 302 -23.92 9.18 -3.75
C MET A 302 -23.52 8.18 -4.82
N TYR A 303 -23.11 8.66 -6.00
CA TYR A 303 -22.60 7.81 -7.07
C TYR A 303 -21.11 8.09 -7.28
N LEU A 304 -20.31 7.03 -7.33
CA LEU A 304 -18.88 7.09 -7.57
C LEU A 304 -18.51 6.26 -8.81
N LEU A 305 -17.56 6.74 -9.60
CA LEU A 305 -16.94 6.00 -10.70
C LEU A 305 -15.50 5.70 -10.36
N VAL A 306 -15.12 4.42 -10.33
CA VAL A 306 -13.73 3.96 -10.21
C VAL A 306 -13.23 3.57 -11.60
N ASP A 307 -12.10 4.15 -11.99
CA ASP A 307 -11.49 4.00 -13.32
C ASP A 307 -10.00 4.36 -13.23
N ASN A 308 -9.26 4.21 -14.32
CA ASN A 308 -7.87 4.65 -14.37
C ASN A 308 -7.75 6.16 -14.06
N CYS A 309 -6.73 6.52 -13.27
CA CYS A 309 -6.42 7.90 -12.96
C CYS A 309 -6.08 8.71 -14.22
N ARG A 310 -6.60 9.93 -14.30
CA ARG A 310 -6.25 10.92 -15.33
C ARG A 310 -5.01 11.72 -14.92
N LEU A 311 -4.40 12.38 -15.90
CA LEU A 311 -3.25 13.28 -15.66
C LEU A 311 -3.63 14.34 -14.63
N GLY A 312 -2.84 14.44 -13.56
CA GLY A 312 -3.01 15.46 -12.51
C GLY A 312 -3.97 15.10 -11.38
N GLU A 313 -4.80 14.05 -11.47
CA GLU A 313 -5.79 13.71 -10.42
C GLU A 313 -5.16 13.39 -9.06
N LEU A 314 -3.94 12.84 -9.05
CA LEU A 314 -3.21 12.52 -7.82
C LEU A 314 -2.62 13.75 -7.11
N ALA A 315 -2.48 14.89 -7.81
CA ALA A 315 -1.92 16.13 -7.25
C ALA A 315 -2.98 17.09 -6.70
N VAL A 316 -4.27 16.82 -6.93
CA VAL A 316 -5.39 17.71 -6.58
C VAL A 316 -5.50 17.93 -5.06
N ALA A 317 -5.09 16.95 -4.25
CA ALA A 317 -5.24 17.01 -2.80
C ALA A 317 -4.48 18.18 -2.17
N THR A 318 -3.25 18.45 -2.63
CA THR A 318 -2.41 19.51 -2.07
C THR A 318 -3.04 20.89 -2.29
N GLU A 319 -3.55 21.13 -3.51
CA GLU A 319 -4.22 22.39 -3.85
C GLU A 319 -5.50 22.61 -3.04
N LEU A 320 -6.28 21.54 -2.82
CA LEU A 320 -7.51 21.62 -2.02
C LEU A 320 -7.24 21.81 -0.53
N HIS A 321 -6.15 21.25 -0.02
CA HIS A 321 -5.76 21.42 1.38
C HIS A 321 -5.40 22.89 1.67
N ASP A 322 -4.58 23.50 0.80
CA ASP A 322 -4.21 24.92 0.91
C ASP A 322 -5.45 25.85 0.79
N GLN A 323 -6.42 25.49 -0.07
CA GLN A 323 -7.70 26.20 -0.18
C GLN A 323 -8.54 26.09 1.08
N MET A 324 -8.57 24.94 1.75
CA MET A 324 -9.34 24.72 2.98
C MET A 324 -8.79 25.55 4.15
N ASP A 325 -7.47 25.62 4.29
CA ASP A 325 -6.80 26.39 5.35
C ASP A 325 -7.02 27.91 5.17
N SER A 326 -6.94 28.39 3.92
CA SER A 326 -7.14 29.81 3.60
C SER A 326 -8.60 30.31 3.66
N SER A 327 -9.59 29.41 3.67
CA SER A 327 -11.02 29.76 3.67
C SER A 327 -11.67 29.76 5.06
N GLY A 328 -10.92 29.48 6.14
CA GLY A 328 -11.43 29.53 7.52
C GLY A 328 -12.49 28.46 7.82
N VAL A 329 -12.49 27.36 7.06
CA VAL A 329 -13.40 26.20 7.22
C VAL A 329 -13.06 25.42 8.49
N LEU A 330 -11.77 25.33 8.79
CA LEU A 330 -11.23 24.77 10.01
C LEU A 330 -11.41 25.78 11.14
N VAL A 331 -12.31 25.47 12.07
CA VAL A 331 -12.47 26.22 13.31
C VAL A 331 -11.92 25.35 14.43
N ASP A 332 -10.60 25.26 14.48
CA ASP A 332 -9.93 24.63 15.61
C ASP A 332 -9.89 25.67 16.71
N ALA A 333 -10.59 25.39 17.81
CA ALA A 333 -10.46 26.23 19.00
C ALA A 333 -9.00 26.15 19.43
N VAL A 334 -8.35 27.31 19.56
CA VAL A 334 -7.14 27.40 20.39
C VAL A 334 -7.63 27.08 21.80
N ASP A 335 -7.42 25.85 22.26
CA ASP A 335 -7.65 25.49 23.66
C ASP A 335 -6.75 26.39 24.49
N SER A 336 -7.36 27.21 25.33
CA SER A 336 -6.69 28.13 26.24
C SER A 336 -6.45 27.47 27.61
N ASP A 337 -6.39 26.15 27.65
CA ASP A 337 -6.40 25.36 28.90
C ASP A 337 -5.01 24.84 29.34
N ASP A 338 -3.91 25.30 28.71
CA ASP A 338 -2.52 24.96 29.10
C ASP A 338 -1.81 26.05 29.93
N GLU A 339 -2.54 26.88 30.68
CA GLU A 339 -1.95 27.83 31.66
C GLU A 339 -2.50 27.64 33.08
N LEU A 340 -2.54 26.40 33.58
CA LEU A 340 -2.81 26.12 35.00
C LEU A 340 -1.98 24.95 35.52
N ALA A 341 -0.65 25.03 35.37
CA ALA A 341 0.27 24.14 36.08
C ALA A 341 1.68 24.74 36.22
N LEU A 342 1.83 25.89 36.89
CA LEU A 342 3.07 26.31 37.55
C LEU A 342 2.80 27.59 38.34
N GLY A 343 2.55 27.46 39.64
CA GLY A 343 2.28 28.63 40.47
C GLY A 343 2.13 28.32 41.95
N ASP A 344 3.09 27.65 42.55
CA ASP A 344 3.35 27.76 43.99
C ASP A 344 4.86 27.69 44.22
N GLY A 345 5.45 28.80 44.66
CA GLY A 345 6.81 28.82 45.19
C GLY A 345 7.68 30.02 44.83
N LEU A 346 7.73 30.95 45.78
CA LEU A 346 8.85 31.85 46.12
C LEU A 346 8.87 33.26 45.54
N ALA A 347 8.86 34.17 46.50
CA ALA A 347 8.91 35.60 46.41
C ALA A 347 10.28 36.14 45.99
N GLY A 348 10.25 37.35 45.42
CA GLY A 348 11.30 38.35 45.57
C GLY A 348 12.32 38.40 44.44
N VAL A 349 12.17 39.39 43.56
CA VAL A 349 13.11 40.49 43.29
C VAL A 349 12.53 41.26 42.10
N GLY A 350 12.16 42.52 42.33
CA GLY A 350 11.65 43.40 41.29
C GLY A 350 12.77 43.89 40.37
N VAL A 351 12.55 43.84 39.06
CA VAL A 351 13.23 44.66 38.06
C VAL A 351 12.25 44.96 36.91
N SER A 352 12.35 46.19 36.42
CA SER A 352 11.52 46.97 35.51
C SER A 352 11.10 46.36 34.16
N GLU A 353 9.89 46.73 33.74
CA GLU A 353 9.41 46.73 32.36
C GLU A 353 10.33 47.52 31.41
N GLY A 354 10.55 46.97 30.20
CA GLY A 354 11.26 47.67 29.12
C GLY A 354 11.45 46.82 27.86
N ASP A 355 10.56 47.01 26.89
CA ASP A 355 10.75 46.86 25.44
C ASP A 355 11.72 45.78 24.91
N PHE A 356 11.22 44.55 24.72
CA PHE A 356 11.89 43.53 23.92
C PHE A 356 10.90 42.67 23.11
N SER A 357 10.13 43.28 22.21
CA SER A 357 9.34 42.48 21.24
C SER A 357 9.19 43.09 19.84
N ALA A 358 9.55 44.35 19.63
CA ALA A 358 9.40 44.98 18.30
C ALA A 358 10.60 44.79 17.34
N THR A 359 11.78 44.39 17.86
CA THR A 359 13.04 44.43 17.09
C THR A 359 13.40 43.09 16.42
N PHE A 360 12.87 41.95 16.91
CA PHE A 360 13.16 40.63 16.32
C PHE A 360 12.27 40.33 15.10
N ALA A 361 11.01 40.77 15.13
CA ALA A 361 10.03 40.56 14.04
C ALA A 361 10.30 41.36 12.76
N ARG A 362 11.20 42.35 12.80
CA ARG A 362 11.63 43.11 11.60
C ARG A 362 12.90 42.54 10.93
N ARG A 363 13.69 41.72 11.63
CA ARG A 363 14.94 41.14 11.08
C ARG A 363 14.70 39.86 10.27
N TRP A 364 13.69 39.07 10.61
CA TRP A 364 13.30 37.88 9.83
C TRP A 364 12.58 38.21 8.51
N ARG A 365 11.92 39.37 8.40
CA ARG A 365 11.28 39.81 7.15
C ARG A 365 12.25 40.35 6.08
N ARG A 366 13.51 40.64 6.43
CA ARG A 366 14.53 41.10 5.46
C ARG A 366 15.42 39.97 4.91
N THR A 367 15.55 38.84 5.59
CA THR A 367 16.36 37.71 5.11
C THR A 367 15.63 36.82 4.10
N SER A 368 14.30 36.69 4.18
CA SER A 368 13.51 35.90 3.23
C SER A 368 13.34 36.56 1.85
N SER A 369 13.42 37.91 1.77
CA SER A 369 13.29 38.64 0.50
C SER A 369 14.57 38.63 -0.34
N VAL A 370 15.75 38.38 0.25
CA VAL A 370 17.03 38.30 -0.49
C VAL A 370 17.27 36.87 -1.02
N ALA A 371 16.73 35.85 -0.37
CA ALA A 371 16.82 34.45 -0.82
C ALA A 371 15.94 34.15 -2.04
N LEU A 372 14.77 34.78 -2.16
CA LEU A 372 13.86 34.59 -3.31
C LEU A 372 14.32 35.27 -4.61
N THR A 373 15.13 36.33 -4.53
CA THR A 373 15.67 36.99 -5.73
C THR A 373 16.88 36.22 -6.31
N ARG A 374 17.61 35.44 -5.50
CA ARG A 374 18.74 34.62 -5.98
C ARG A 374 18.30 33.31 -6.68
N TRP A 375 17.13 32.77 -6.36
CA TRP A 375 16.59 31.57 -7.02
C TRP A 375 15.95 31.86 -8.39
N ARG A 376 15.48 33.08 -8.65
CA ARG A 376 14.92 33.46 -9.96
C ARG A 376 15.97 33.73 -11.04
N CYS A 377 17.24 34.00 -10.68
CA CYS A 377 18.33 34.13 -11.65
C CYS A 377 18.91 32.79 -12.14
N ALA A 378 18.79 31.69 -11.38
CA ALA A 378 19.38 30.40 -11.75
C ALA A 378 18.56 29.61 -12.79
N ARG A 379 17.28 29.94 -13.03
CA ARG A 379 16.46 29.28 -14.07
C ARG A 379 16.50 29.95 -15.45
N CYS A 380 17.15 31.11 -15.58
CA CYS A 380 17.26 31.81 -16.86
C CYS A 380 18.58 31.52 -17.61
N ALA A 381 19.56 30.87 -16.95
CA ALA A 381 20.88 30.56 -17.54
C ALA A 381 21.00 29.17 -18.20
N THR A 382 20.03 28.27 -18.03
CA THR A 382 20.06 26.90 -18.60
C THR A 382 19.20 26.69 -19.84
N ARG A 383 18.67 27.76 -20.45
CA ARG A 383 17.98 27.73 -21.77
C ARG A 383 18.76 28.36 -22.92
N ARG A 384 20.08 28.54 -22.77
CA ARG A 384 20.96 29.11 -23.81
C ARG A 384 22.22 28.27 -24.09
N LEU A 385 22.14 26.95 -23.96
CA LEU A 385 23.16 26.01 -24.42
C LEU A 385 22.51 24.70 -24.89
N THR A 386 21.65 24.79 -25.92
CA THR A 386 21.37 23.71 -26.89
C THR A 386 20.67 24.35 -28.10
N LYS A 387 21.48 24.96 -28.95
CA LYS A 387 21.26 25.03 -30.40
C LYS A 387 22.61 24.79 -31.05
#